data_AF-A0A7X7KGC8-F1
#
_entry.id   AF-A0A7X7KGC8-F1
#
_cell.length_a   1.000
_cell.length_b   1.000
_cell.length_c   1.000
_cell.angle_alpha   90.00
_cell.angle_beta   90.00
_cell.angle_gamma   90.00
#
_symmetry.space_group_name_H-M   'P 1'
#
loop_
_entity.id
_entity.type
_entity.pdbx_description
1 polymer ?
#
loop_
_entity_poly.entity_id
_entity_poly.type
_entity_poly.pdbx_seq_one_letter_code
_entity_poly.pdbx_strand_id
1 'polypeptide(L)' 'TSVGANYCEADDAGSKKEFRYRISICKRESRETKHWLRMIAAAAPEQKDEARRLWREAQELNLIFSAIYRSKKSS' A
#
# COMPACT_ATOMS: atom_id res chain seq x y z
N THR A 1 -9.32 -6.83 -4.04
CA THR A 1 -7.92 -7.01 -4.48
C THR A 1 -7.00 -6.66 -3.33
N SER A 2 -5.84 -7.29 -3.27
CA SER A 2 -4.87 -7.10 -2.18
C SER A 2 -3.60 -6.43 -2.69
N VAL A 3 -2.93 -5.72 -1.78
CA VAL A 3 -1.68 -5.01 -2.06
C VAL A 3 -0.62 -5.96 -2.64
N GLY A 4 -0.52 -7.18 -2.11
CA GLY A 4 0.44 -8.18 -2.58
C GLY A 4 0.18 -8.65 -4.01
N ALA A 5 -1.08 -8.94 -4.36
CA ALA A 5 -1.43 -9.38 -5.71
C ALA A 5 -1.09 -8.31 -6.77
N ASN A 6 -1.43 -7.04 -6.49
CA ASN A 6 -1.11 -5.95 -7.39
C ASN A 6 0.40 -5.68 -7.50
N TYR A 7 1.18 -5.96 -6.46
CA TYR A 7 2.64 -5.82 -6.52
C TYR A 7 3.28 -6.94 -7.35
N CYS A 8 2.83 -8.19 -7.20
CA CYS A 8 3.28 -9.30 -8.05
C CYS A 8 2.97 -9.01 -9.53
N GLU A 9 1.75 -8.57 -9.84
CA GLU A 9 1.38 -8.18 -11.21
C GLU A 9 2.14 -6.94 -11.71
N ALA A 10 2.62 -6.07 -10.81
CA ALA A 10 3.50 -4.98 -11.19
C ALA A 10 4.87 -5.53 -11.63
N ASP A 11 5.42 -6.50 -10.91
CA ASP A 11 6.73 -7.09 -11.22
C ASP A 11 6.74 -7.78 -12.59
N ASP A 12 5.63 -8.44 -12.94
CA ASP A 12 5.42 -9.08 -14.25
C ASP A 12 4.98 -8.10 -15.37
N ALA A 13 4.92 -6.80 -15.10
CA ALA A 13 4.37 -5.84 -16.05
C ALA A 13 5.21 -5.70 -17.33
N GLY A 14 4.56 -5.89 -18.49
CA GLY A 14 5.21 -5.80 -19.81
C GLY A 14 5.58 -4.39 -20.25
N SER A 15 5.15 -3.35 -19.52
CA SER A 15 5.48 -1.96 -19.83
C SER A 15 5.64 -1.08 -18.57
N LYS A 16 6.45 -0.02 -18.69
CA LYS A 16 6.61 1.01 -17.63
C LYS A 16 5.28 1.69 -17.26
N LYS A 17 4.35 1.82 -18.22
CA LYS A 17 3.03 2.43 -17.97
C LYS A 17 2.18 1.51 -17.11
N GLU A 18 2.15 0.23 -17.45
CA GLU A 18 1.42 -0.78 -16.69
C GLU A 18 2.00 -0.97 -15.29
N PHE A 19 3.33 -1.07 -15.16
CA PHE A 19 4.03 -1.10 -13.88
C PHE A 19 3.57 0.06 -12.97
N ARG A 20 3.62 1.30 -13.48
CA ARG A 20 3.19 2.48 -12.71
C ARG A 20 1.71 2.45 -12.35
N TYR A 21 0.84 1.95 -13.23
CA TYR A 21 -0.57 1.79 -12.95
C TYR A 21 -0.79 0.79 -11.79
N ARG A 22 -0.14 -0.37 -11.81
CA ARG A 22 -0.23 -1.38 -10.74
C ARG A 22 0.31 -0.87 -9.40
N ILE A 23 1.45 -0.18 -9.40
CA ILE A 23 1.98 0.48 -8.20
C ILE A 23 1.01 1.55 -7.66
N SER A 24 0.30 2.27 -8.53
CA SER A 24 -0.71 3.24 -8.08
C SER A 24 -1.89 2.59 -7.35
N ILE A 25 -2.26 1.37 -7.74
CA ILE A 25 -3.29 0.57 -7.06
C ILE A 25 -2.77 0.13 -5.68
N CYS A 26 -1.55 -0.41 -5.59
CA CYS A 26 -0.92 -0.79 -4.31
C CYS A 26 -0.87 0.38 -3.31
N LYS A 27 -0.56 1.58 -3.81
CA LYS A 27 -0.57 2.82 -3.01
C LYS A 27 -1.98 3.19 -2.53
N ARG A 28 -3.01 3.02 -3.37
CA ARG A 28 -4.40 3.29 -2.97
C ARG A 28 -4.87 2.29 -1.92
N GLU A 29 -4.66 0.99 -2.15
CA GLU A 29 -5.07 -0.07 -1.23
C GLU A 29 -4.38 0.07 0.14
N SER A 30 -3.07 0.32 0.18
CA SER A 30 -2.36 0.59 1.45
C SER A 30 -2.89 1.83 2.20
N ARG A 31 -3.34 2.87 1.48
CA ARG A 31 -3.95 4.05 2.10
C ARG A 31 -5.33 3.73 2.69
N GLU A 32 -6.12 2.93 2.00
CA GLU A 32 -7.43 2.46 2.48
C GLU A 32 -7.26 1.58 3.72
N THR A 33 -6.34 0.61 3.71
CA THR A 33 -6.02 -0.24 4.88
C THR A 33 -5.70 0.60 6.11
N LYS A 34 -4.88 1.65 5.97
CA LYS A 34 -4.60 2.58 7.07
C LYS A 34 -5.83 3.30 7.60
N HIS A 35 -6.79 3.64 6.74
CA HIS A 35 -8.03 4.27 7.15
C HIS A 35 -8.89 3.30 7.96
N TRP A 36 -9.06 2.06 7.48
CA TRP A 36 -9.79 1.01 8.19
C TRP A 36 -9.16 0.69 9.55
N LEU A 37 -7.84 0.57 9.64
CA LEU A 37 -7.13 0.29 10.89
C LEU A 37 -7.30 1.41 11.94
N ARG A 38 -7.40 2.67 11.50
CA ARG A 38 -7.73 3.78 12.40
C ARG A 38 -9.15 3.68 12.94
N MET A 39 -10.11 3.27 12.11
CA MET A 39 -11.50 3.08 12.54
C MET A 39 -11.63 1.87 13.48
N ILE A 40 -10.93 0.76 13.21
CA ILE A 40 -10.88 -0.40 14.10
C ILE A 40 -10.31 0.01 15.47
N ALA A 41 -9.19 0.75 15.51
CA ALA A 41 -8.61 1.20 16.77
C ALA A 41 -9.54 2.11 17.60
N ALA A 42 -10.54 2.75 16.96
CA ALA A 42 -11.54 3.57 17.64
C ALA A 42 -12.79 2.76 18.04
N ALA A 43 -13.24 1.83 17.19
CA ALA A 43 -14.44 1.03 17.40
C ALA A 43 -14.22 -0.17 18.33
N ALA A 44 -12.99 -0.70 18.38
CA ALA A 44 -12.57 -1.87 19.13
C ALA A 44 -11.29 -1.55 19.93
N PRO A 45 -11.39 -0.84 21.07
CA PRO A 45 -10.23 -0.42 21.86
C PRO A 45 -9.32 -1.57 22.32
N GLU A 46 -9.87 -2.76 22.50
CA GLU A 46 -9.14 -3.98 22.83
C GLU A 46 -8.21 -4.46 21.70
N GLN A 47 -8.46 -4.04 20.46
CA GLN A 47 -7.63 -4.34 19.28
C GLN A 47 -6.69 -3.19 18.93
N LYS A 48 -6.67 -2.10 19.71
CA LYS A 48 -5.96 -0.86 19.38
C LYS A 48 -4.46 -1.05 19.13
N ASP A 49 -3.80 -1.87 19.93
CA ASP A 49 -2.36 -2.08 19.81
C ASP A 49 -2.00 -2.89 18.54
N GLU A 50 -2.79 -3.91 18.23
CA GLU A 50 -2.64 -4.70 17.01
C GLU A 50 -2.99 -3.85 15.78
N ALA A 51 -4.09 -3.10 15.82
CA ALA A 51 -4.46 -2.17 14.76
C ALA A 51 -3.37 -1.12 14.52
N ARG A 52 -2.70 -0.64 15.59
CA ARG A 52 -1.58 0.30 15.49
C ARG A 52 -0.31 -0.35 14.93
N ARG A 53 -0.06 -1.63 15.23
CA ARG A 53 1.03 -2.40 14.62
C ARG A 53 0.81 -2.56 13.12
N LEU A 54 -0.34 -3.09 12.72
CA LEU A 54 -0.72 -3.26 11.31
C LEU A 54 -0.75 -1.91 10.57
N TRP A 55 -1.13 -0.82 11.25
CA TRP A 55 -1.15 0.51 10.65
C TRP A 55 0.25 1.00 10.29
N ARG A 56 1.25 0.66 11.11
CA ARG A 56 2.66 0.96 10.83
C ARG A 56 3.15 0.20 9.60
N GLU A 57 2.87 -1.09 9.52
CA GLU A 57 3.21 -1.91 8.35
C GLU A 57 2.54 -1.37 7.06
N ALA A 58 1.25 -1.04 7.13
CA ALA A 58 0.52 -0.45 6.00
C ALA A 58 1.08 0.94 5.60
N GLN A 59 1.59 1.71 6.58
CA GLN A 59 2.27 2.99 6.33
C GLN A 59 3.62 2.78 5.65
N GLU A 60 4.43 1.83 6.08
CA GLU A 60 5.71 1.49 5.44
C GLU A 60 5.49 1.08 3.99
N LEU A 61 4.53 0.20 3.72
CA LEU A 61 4.12 -0.17 2.36
C LEU A 61 3.68 1.04 1.54
N ASN A 62 2.86 1.93 2.10
CA ASN A 62 2.43 3.13 1.41
C ASN A 62 3.60 4.04 1.02
N LEU A 63 4.60 4.17 1.90
CA LEU A 63 5.81 4.94 1.65
C LEU A 63 6.68 4.30 0.56
N ILE A 64 6.87 2.98 0.60
CA ILE A 64 7.59 2.20 -0.41
C ILE A 64 6.95 2.39 -1.79
N PHE A 65 5.64 2.13 -1.93
CA PHE A 65 4.96 2.30 -3.21
C PHE A 65 4.96 3.75 -3.69
N SER A 66 4.88 4.71 -2.76
CA SER A 66 4.98 6.13 -3.11
C SER A 66 6.38 6.51 -3.61
N ALA A 67 7.44 5.93 -3.05
CA ALA A 67 8.81 6.12 -3.51
C ALA A 67 9.01 5.49 -4.89
N ILE A 68 8.56 4.25 -5.09
CA ILE A 68 8.60 3.55 -6.39
C ILE A 68 7.84 4.36 -7.45
N TYR A 69 6.63 4.84 -7.14
CA TYR A 69 5.81 5.61 -8.06
C TYR A 69 6.46 6.94 -8.48
N ARG A 70 7.16 7.60 -7.56
CA ARG A 70 7.87 8.87 -7.82
C ARG A 70 9.22 8.68 -8.50
N SER A 71 9.78 7.47 -8.44
CA SER A 71 11.08 7.18 -9.03
C SER A 71 11.04 7.45 -10.53
N LYS A 72 11.79 8.46 -10.97
CA LYS A 72 12.11 8.66 -12.39
C LYS A 72 13.34 7.79 -12.66
N LYS A 73 13.18 6.63 -13.30
CA LYS A 73 14.33 6.06 -14.02
C LYS A 73 14.70 7.09 -15.09
N SER A 74 15.89 7.71 -14.94
CA SER A 74 16.52 8.56 -15.95
C SER A 74 16.29 7.94 -17.32
N SER A 75 15.78 8.73 -18.26
CA SER A 75 16.06 8.49 -19.68
C SER A 75 17.55 8.73 -19.94
#